data_AF-A0A396RSC1-F1
#
_entry.id   AF-A0A396RSC1-F1
#
_cell.length_a   1.000
_cell.length_b   1.000
_cell.length_c   1.000
_cell.angle_alpha   90.00
_cell.angle_beta   90.00
_cell.angle_gamma   90.00
#
_symmetry.space_group_name_H-M   'P 1'
#
loop_
_entity.id
_entity.type
_entity.pdbx_description
1 polymer ?
#
loop_
_entity_poly.entity_id
_entity_poly.type
_entity_poly.pdbx_seq_one_letter_code
_entity_poly.pdbx_strand_id
1 'polypeptide(L)'
;MTHNEALAALDIAVQPVVEAVGVDVPPASPAPGQCWIVGAEPVGAWAGQAGTLAGWTASGWRFLPPGAGWTAWAKDSGLPARHDGSGWTLGVVSAARVEIGGVQVVSDRQAAIDTPDGGAFVDPEARAALTNVINALRAHGLIDP
;
A
#
# COMPACT_ATOMS: atom_id res chain seq x y z
N MET A 1 5.14 -1.52 -37.87
CA MET A 1 4.03 -1.25 -36.94
C MET A 1 4.51 -1.56 -35.53
N THR A 2 5.04 -0.57 -34.81
CA THR A 2 5.54 -0.68 -33.43
C THR A 2 4.96 0.42 -32.53
N HIS A 3 4.37 1.46 -33.14
CA HIS A 3 3.78 2.59 -32.42
C HIS A 3 2.57 2.20 -31.57
N ASN A 4 1.72 1.30 -32.08
CA ASN A 4 0.50 0.87 -31.38
C ASN A 4 0.81 0.04 -30.13
N GLU A 5 1.89 -0.74 -30.13
CA GLU A 5 2.31 -1.50 -28.95
C GLU A 5 2.87 -0.58 -27.86
N ALA A 6 3.65 0.43 -28.23
CA ALA A 6 4.14 1.43 -27.31
C ALA A 6 2.99 2.24 -26.68
N LEU A 7 1.96 2.58 -27.46
CA LEU A 7 0.79 3.29 -26.96
C LEU A 7 -0.05 2.43 -25.99
N ALA A 8 -0.23 1.14 -26.30
CA ALA A 8 -0.93 0.22 -25.42
C ALA A 8 -0.18 0.01 -24.09
N ALA A 9 1.15 -0.02 -24.11
CA ALA A 9 1.96 -0.07 -22.90
C ALA A 9 1.81 1.23 -22.06
N LEU A 10 1.80 2.39 -22.71
CA LEU A 10 1.58 3.67 -22.03
C LEU A 10 0.19 3.78 -21.40
N ASP A 11 -0.86 3.31 -22.08
CA ASP A 11 -2.24 3.32 -21.56
C ASP A 11 -2.37 2.51 -20.27
N ILE A 12 -1.63 1.40 -20.16
CA ILE A 12 -1.60 0.58 -18.95
C ILE A 12 -0.72 1.22 -17.85
N ALA A 13 0.40 1.84 -18.21
CA ALA A 13 1.40 2.33 -17.26
C ALA A 13 1.13 3.74 -16.70
N VAL A 14 0.43 4.59 -17.45
CA VAL A 14 0.20 5.98 -17.05
C VAL A 14 -1.07 6.06 -16.22
N GLN A 15 -0.92 6.51 -14.97
CA GLN A 15 -2.01 6.56 -13.98
C GLN A 15 -2.78 5.22 -13.87
N PRO A 16 -2.09 4.10 -13.57
CA PRO A 16 -2.72 2.80 -13.58
C PRO A 16 -3.86 2.72 -12.58
N VAL A 17 -5.04 2.29 -13.05
CA VAL A 17 -6.16 1.92 -12.20
C VAL A 17 -6.42 0.44 -12.41
N VAL A 18 -6.22 -0.35 -11.36
CA VAL A 18 -6.36 -1.80 -11.40
C VAL A 18 -7.66 -2.23 -10.73
N GLU A 19 -8.26 -3.30 -11.23
CA GLU A 19 -9.44 -3.90 -10.63
C GLU A 19 -9.12 -4.48 -9.26
N ALA A 20 -7.96 -5.14 -9.13
CA ALA A 20 -7.47 -5.73 -7.88
C ALA A 20 -5.95 -5.92 -7.88
N VAL A 21 -5.39 -6.15 -6.69
CA VAL A 21 -3.97 -6.40 -6.45
C VAL A 21 -3.74 -7.79 -5.89
N GLY A 22 -2.73 -8.48 -6.40
CA GLY A 22 -2.35 -9.80 -5.90
C GLY A 22 -3.22 -10.93 -6.44
N VAL A 23 -3.78 -10.80 -7.64
CA VAL A 23 -4.63 -11.84 -8.23
C VAL A 23 -3.77 -12.85 -8.98
N ASP A 24 -3.94 -14.14 -8.69
CA ASP A 24 -3.15 -15.21 -9.32
C ASP A 24 -3.86 -15.85 -10.53
N VAL A 25 -5.19 -15.84 -10.54
CA VAL A 25 -6.00 -16.43 -11.60
C VAL A 25 -6.52 -15.33 -12.53
N PRO A 26 -6.18 -15.36 -13.84
CA PRO A 26 -6.71 -14.40 -14.79
C PRO A 26 -8.25 -14.47 -14.84
N PRO A 27 -8.96 -13.33 -14.88
CA PRO A 27 -10.38 -13.30 -15.13
C PRO A 27 -10.73 -14.00 -16.45
N ALA A 28 -11.83 -14.74 -16.48
CA ALA A 28 -12.25 -15.49 -17.66
C ALA A 28 -12.79 -14.59 -18.80
N SER A 29 -13.26 -13.38 -18.49
CA SER A 29 -13.86 -12.45 -19.46
C SER A 29 -13.53 -10.99 -19.14
N PRO A 30 -12.24 -10.60 -19.20
CA PRO A 30 -11.83 -9.21 -19.01
C PRO A 30 -12.29 -8.33 -20.18
N ALA A 31 -12.64 -7.08 -19.88
CA ALA A 31 -12.91 -6.05 -20.87
C ALA A 31 -11.63 -5.27 -21.22
N PRO A 32 -11.44 -4.81 -22.48
CA PRO A 32 -10.27 -4.02 -22.84
C PRO A 32 -10.10 -2.80 -21.93
N GLY A 33 -8.85 -2.53 -21.53
CA GLY A 33 -8.48 -1.47 -20.60
C GLY A 33 -8.51 -1.88 -19.12
N GLN A 34 -9.09 -3.03 -18.78
CA GLN A 34 -8.99 -3.53 -17.40
C GLN A 34 -7.59 -4.04 -17.10
N CYS A 35 -7.13 -3.74 -15.89
CA CYS A 35 -5.79 -4.07 -15.42
C CYS A 35 -5.81 -4.71 -14.04
N TRP A 36 -4.78 -5.50 -13.73
CA TRP A 36 -4.58 -6.17 -12.44
C TRP A 36 -3.10 -6.13 -12.07
N ILE A 37 -2.79 -6.08 -10.78
CA ILE A 37 -1.45 -6.47 -10.31
C ILE A 37 -1.47 -7.96 -10.03
N VAL A 38 -0.63 -8.70 -10.75
CA VAL A 38 -0.54 -10.16 -10.65
C VAL A 38 0.05 -10.56 -9.29
N GLY A 39 -0.52 -11.59 -8.67
CA GLY A 39 -0.06 -12.16 -7.42
C GLY A 39 1.27 -12.91 -7.52
N ALA A 40 1.61 -13.63 -6.45
CA ALA A 40 2.90 -14.29 -6.30
C ALA A 40 2.94 -15.66 -7.00
N GLU A 41 1.80 -16.31 -7.21
CA GLU A 41 1.69 -17.67 -7.74
C GLU A 41 0.74 -17.72 -8.95
N PRO A 42 0.99 -16.93 -10.01
CA PRO A 42 0.04 -16.82 -11.09
C PRO A 42 -0.06 -18.09 -11.93
N VAL A 43 -1.26 -18.33 -12.45
CA VAL A 43 -1.60 -19.53 -13.23
C VAL A 43 -2.16 -19.18 -14.61
N GLY A 44 -2.30 -20.22 -15.44
CA GLY A 44 -2.91 -20.08 -16.76
C GLY A 44 -2.16 -19.07 -17.64
N ALA A 45 -2.90 -18.10 -18.20
CA ALA A 45 -2.33 -17.07 -19.06
C ALA A 45 -1.36 -16.11 -18.34
N TRP A 46 -1.38 -16.08 -17.00
CA TRP A 46 -0.52 -15.23 -16.18
C TRP A 46 0.72 -15.97 -15.65
N ALA A 47 0.87 -17.28 -15.94
CA ALA A 47 2.01 -18.06 -15.45
C ALA A 47 3.36 -17.41 -15.80
N GLY A 48 4.21 -17.25 -14.78
CA GLY A 48 5.53 -16.60 -14.90
C GLY A 48 5.49 -15.06 -14.90
N GLN A 49 4.33 -14.43 -14.69
CA GLN A 49 4.16 -12.97 -14.69
C GLN A 49 3.93 -12.40 -13.28
N ALA A 50 4.47 -13.06 -12.25
CA ALA A 50 4.26 -12.68 -10.85
C ALA A 50 4.67 -11.22 -10.59
N GLY A 51 3.84 -10.48 -9.86
CA GLY A 51 4.10 -9.08 -9.51
C GLY A 51 4.03 -8.07 -10.67
N THR A 52 3.74 -8.51 -11.90
CA THR A 52 3.60 -7.59 -13.04
C THR A 52 2.25 -6.88 -13.05
N LEU A 53 2.18 -5.76 -13.77
CA LEU A 53 0.90 -5.14 -14.13
C LEU A 53 0.37 -5.83 -15.40
N ALA A 54 -0.72 -6.57 -15.26
CA ALA A 54 -1.40 -7.25 -16.36
C ALA A 54 -2.57 -6.41 -16.87
N GLY A 55 -2.51 -5.93 -18.10
CA GLY A 55 -3.60 -5.22 -18.78
C GLY A 55 -4.21 -6.05 -19.90
N TRP A 56 -5.54 -6.03 -20.02
CA TRP A 56 -6.24 -6.67 -21.12
C TRP A 56 -6.46 -5.68 -22.27
N THR A 57 -6.08 -6.08 -23.48
CA THR A 57 -6.25 -5.29 -24.71
C THR A 57 -7.07 -6.05 -25.74
N ALA A 58 -7.45 -5.40 -26.85
CA ALA A 58 -8.11 -6.08 -27.97
C ALA A 58 -7.26 -7.22 -28.59
N SER A 59 -5.94 -7.20 -28.38
CA SER A 59 -5.01 -8.26 -28.84
C SER A 59 -4.64 -9.25 -27.74
N GLY A 60 -5.28 -9.19 -26.57
CA GLY A 60 -5.02 -10.08 -25.42
C GLY A 60 -4.23 -9.41 -24.29
N TRP A 61 -3.66 -10.25 -23.42
CA TRP A 61 -2.90 -9.83 -22.24
C TRP A 61 -1.60 -9.11 -22.60
N ARG A 62 -1.31 -8.03 -21.88
CA ARG A 62 -0.03 -7.32 -21.87
C ARG A 62 0.47 -7.27 -20.43
N PHE A 63 1.75 -7.56 -20.24
CA PHE A 63 2.39 -7.57 -18.93
C PHE A 63 3.49 -6.53 -18.90
N LEU A 64 3.45 -5.67 -17.89
CA LEU A 64 4.45 -4.64 -17.67
C LEU A 64 5.14 -4.89 -16.33
N PRO A 65 6.46 -5.16 -16.32
CA PRO A 65 7.21 -5.27 -15.09
C PRO A 65 7.34 -3.89 -14.43
N PRO A 66 6.96 -3.73 -13.15
CA PRO A 66 7.01 -2.44 -12.48
C PRO A 66 8.42 -2.02 -12.10
N GLY A 67 8.69 -0.72 -12.18
CA GLY A 67 9.87 -0.10 -11.59
C GLY A 67 9.64 0.29 -10.12
N ALA A 68 10.73 0.49 -9.36
CA ALA A 68 10.64 1.10 -8.04
C ALA A 68 9.96 2.48 -8.11
N GLY A 69 9.02 2.73 -7.20
CA GLY A 69 8.22 3.96 -7.15
C GLY A 69 6.98 3.97 -8.03
N TRP A 70 6.73 2.92 -8.82
CA TRP A 70 5.47 2.79 -9.56
C TRP A 70 4.28 2.75 -8.61
N THR A 71 3.18 3.35 -9.04
CA THR A 71 1.93 3.41 -8.26
C THR A 71 0.76 2.99 -9.13
N ALA A 72 -0.26 2.42 -8.49
CA ALA A 72 -1.54 2.10 -9.09
C ALA A 72 -2.66 2.36 -8.08
N TRP A 73 -3.86 2.67 -8.55
CA TRP A 73 -5.05 2.73 -7.69
C TRP A 73 -5.82 1.41 -7.79
N ALA A 74 -6.07 0.75 -6.65
CA ALA A 74 -6.83 -0.49 -6.59
C ALA A 74 -8.32 -0.20 -6.34
N LYS A 75 -9.19 -0.57 -7.27
CA LYS A 75 -10.63 -0.26 -7.20
C LYS A 75 -11.34 -1.04 -6.10
N ASP A 76 -11.00 -2.31 -5.93
CA ASP A 76 -11.61 -3.21 -4.95
C ASP A 76 -11.48 -2.74 -3.49
N SER A 77 -10.30 -2.21 -3.16
CA SER A 77 -9.92 -1.79 -1.82
C SER A 77 -9.99 -0.28 -1.62
N GLY A 78 -9.99 0.51 -2.71
CA GLY A 78 -9.92 1.97 -2.64
C GLY A 78 -8.60 2.47 -2.06
N LEU A 79 -7.51 1.73 -2.29
CA LEU A 79 -6.18 2.02 -1.75
C LEU A 79 -5.14 2.20 -2.86
N PRO A 80 -4.12 3.05 -2.65
CA PRO A 80 -2.97 3.10 -3.53
C PRO A 80 -2.10 1.85 -3.32
N ALA A 81 -1.67 1.24 -4.42
CA ALA A 81 -0.58 0.28 -4.44
C ALA A 81 0.72 0.98 -4.85
N ARG A 82 1.83 0.65 -4.21
CA ARG A 82 3.17 1.15 -4.56
C ARG A 82 4.16 0.01 -4.65
N HIS A 83 4.92 0.00 -5.74
CA HIS A 83 6.04 -0.92 -5.90
C HIS A 83 7.31 -0.31 -5.32
N ASP A 84 7.96 -0.98 -4.37
CA ASP A 84 9.18 -0.47 -3.71
C ASP A 84 10.49 -0.87 -4.42
N GLY A 85 10.38 -1.68 -5.48
CA GLY A 85 11.52 -2.27 -6.19
C GLY A 85 11.67 -3.78 -5.95
N SER A 86 11.08 -4.28 -4.87
CA SER A 86 11.03 -5.72 -4.54
C SER A 86 9.62 -6.30 -4.64
N GLY A 87 8.59 -5.50 -4.30
CA GLY A 87 7.21 -5.93 -4.39
C GLY A 87 6.21 -4.79 -4.28
N TRP A 88 4.94 -5.14 -4.42
CA TRP A 88 3.82 -4.23 -4.24
C TRP A 88 3.36 -4.20 -2.77
N THR A 89 3.14 -3.01 -2.27
CA THR A 89 2.45 -2.77 -0.99
C THR A 89 1.13 -2.07 -1.27
N LEU A 90 0.08 -2.42 -0.52
CA LEU A 90 -1.26 -1.86 -0.68
C LEU A 90 -1.62 -1.04 0.56
N GLY A 91 -1.95 0.24 0.37
CA GLY A 91 -2.36 1.14 1.46
C GLY A 91 -1.26 1.52 2.46
N VAL A 92 -0.03 1.07 2.24
CA VAL A 92 1.11 1.42 3.10
C VAL A 92 1.66 2.78 2.67
N VAL A 93 1.72 3.72 3.63
CA VAL A 93 2.27 5.06 3.41
C VAL A 93 3.63 5.17 4.08
N SER A 94 4.68 5.31 3.26
CA SER A 94 6.02 5.70 3.73
C SER A 94 6.21 7.19 3.48
N ALA A 95 6.20 7.97 4.55
CA ALA A 95 6.35 9.43 4.52
C ALA A 95 7.33 9.90 5.58
N ALA A 96 8.02 11.01 5.33
CA ALA A 96 8.88 11.64 6.33
C ALA A 96 8.08 12.24 7.50
N ARG A 97 6.86 12.75 7.21
CA ARG A 97 5.90 13.23 8.20
C ARG A 97 4.50 13.30 7.60
N VAL A 98 3.49 13.33 8.47
CA VAL A 98 2.09 13.59 8.10
C VAL A 98 1.70 14.96 8.62
N GLU A 99 1.24 15.83 7.72
CA GLU A 99 0.68 17.14 8.05
C GLU A 99 -0.81 17.19 7.72
N ILE A 100 -1.60 17.79 8.61
CA ILE A 100 -3.03 18.04 8.41
C ILE A 100 -3.29 19.53 8.67
N GLY A 101 -3.81 20.24 7.67
CA GLY A 101 -4.06 21.69 7.78
C GLY A 101 -2.79 22.51 8.02
N GLY A 102 -1.63 22.05 7.53
CA GLY A 102 -0.32 22.68 7.76
C GLY A 102 0.28 22.43 9.15
N VAL A 103 -0.38 21.61 9.97
CA VAL A 103 0.12 21.20 11.29
C VAL A 103 0.72 19.80 11.20
N GLN A 104 1.93 19.61 11.70
CA GLN A 104 2.55 18.30 11.81
C GLN A 104 1.78 17.43 12.83
N VAL A 105 1.31 16.26 12.40
CA VAL A 105 0.54 15.30 13.23
C VAL A 105 1.33 14.04 13.52
N VAL A 106 2.11 13.54 12.56
CA VAL A 106 3.00 12.37 12.75
C VAL A 106 4.39 12.71 12.23
N SER A 107 5.42 12.35 12.99
CA SER A 107 6.83 12.51 12.66
C SER A 107 7.61 11.28 13.13
N ASP A 108 8.93 11.43 13.30
CA ASP A 108 9.76 10.42 13.95
C ASP A 108 9.18 9.99 15.30
N ARG A 109 9.32 8.70 15.59
CA ARG A 109 8.94 8.08 16.87
C ARG A 109 9.73 8.75 18.00
N GLN A 110 9.05 9.07 19.11
CA GLN A 110 9.68 9.69 20.26
C GLN A 110 10.16 8.64 21.27
N ALA A 111 11.01 9.06 22.23
CA ALA A 111 11.43 8.21 23.33
C ALA A 111 10.25 7.76 24.21
N ALA A 112 10.45 6.64 24.92
CA ALA A 112 9.44 6.10 25.84
C ALA A 112 9.09 7.10 26.94
N ILE A 113 7.81 7.12 27.31
CA ILE A 113 7.31 7.85 28.47
C ILE A 113 7.19 6.86 29.63
N ASP A 114 7.82 7.18 30.75
CA ASP A 114 7.74 6.35 31.96
C ASP A 114 6.31 6.34 32.53
N THR A 115 5.89 5.19 33.01
CA THR A 115 4.61 5.07 33.71
C THR A 115 4.66 5.84 35.03
N PRO A 116 3.60 6.56 35.44
CA PRO A 116 3.62 7.34 36.67
C PRO A 116 3.89 6.48 37.90
N ASP A 117 4.97 6.80 38.62
CA ASP A 117 5.35 6.17 39.88
C ASP A 117 5.47 7.23 41.01
N GLY A 118 5.30 6.80 42.26
CA GLY A 118 5.42 7.65 43.43
C GLY A 118 4.21 8.55 43.72
N GLY A 119 4.47 9.72 44.31
CA GLY A 119 3.45 10.69 44.75
C GLY A 119 2.97 10.47 46.19
N ALA A 120 2.85 11.56 46.96
CA ALA A 120 2.39 11.51 48.35
C ALA A 120 0.87 11.28 48.47
N PHE A 121 0.10 11.66 47.44
CA PHE A 121 -1.34 11.43 47.33
C PHE A 121 -1.61 10.81 45.96
N VAL A 122 -1.93 9.52 45.95
CA VAL A 122 -2.13 8.74 44.74
C VAL A 122 -3.62 8.58 44.47
N ASP A 123 -4.04 8.97 43.27
CA ASP A 123 -5.33 8.60 42.68
C ASP A 123 -5.10 7.36 41.77
N PRO A 124 -5.57 6.17 42.18
CA PRO A 124 -5.30 4.93 41.45
C PRO A 124 -6.03 4.87 40.11
N GLU A 125 -7.23 5.44 40.00
CA GLU A 125 -7.99 5.51 38.76
C GLU A 125 -7.28 6.38 37.72
N ALA A 126 -6.78 7.56 38.14
CA ALA A 126 -6.01 8.45 37.28
C ALA A 126 -4.70 7.80 36.81
N ARG A 127 -3.99 7.10 37.71
CA ARG A 127 -2.77 6.36 37.35
C ARG A 127 -3.05 5.27 36.32
N ALA A 128 -4.12 4.50 36.49
CA ALA A 128 -4.51 3.48 35.54
C ALA A 128 -4.83 4.07 34.16
N ALA A 129 -5.55 5.20 34.13
CA ALA A 129 -5.87 5.90 32.89
C ALA A 129 -4.60 6.38 32.13
N LEU A 130 -3.64 6.98 32.83
CA LEU A 130 -2.38 7.43 32.23
C LEU A 130 -1.56 6.26 31.68
N THR A 131 -1.45 5.16 32.43
CA THR A 131 -0.78 3.94 31.96
C THR A 131 -1.44 3.40 30.68
N ASN A 132 -2.77 3.40 30.60
CA ASN A 132 -3.49 2.97 29.40
C ASN A 132 -3.21 3.89 28.20
N VAL A 133 -3.15 5.21 28.41
CA VAL A 133 -2.78 6.17 27.35
C VAL A 133 -1.35 5.92 26.85
N ILE A 134 -0.38 5.77 27.75
CA ILE A 134 1.02 5.47 27.38
C ILE A 134 1.10 4.18 26.56
N ASN A 135 0.40 3.13 26.99
CA ASN A 135 0.35 1.85 26.28
C ASN A 135 -0.29 1.99 24.89
N ALA A 136 -1.33 2.79 24.74
CA ALA A 136 -1.92 3.08 23.43
C ALA A 136 -0.93 3.80 22.52
N LEU A 137 -0.18 4.80 23.02
CA LEU A 137 0.85 5.51 22.24
C LEU A 137 1.96 4.56 21.76
N ARG A 138 2.39 3.62 22.62
CA ARG A 138 3.36 2.55 22.26
C ARG A 138 2.81 1.62 21.18
N ALA A 139 1.57 1.16 21.35
CA ALA A 139 0.91 0.25 20.41
C ALA A 139 0.71 0.88 19.03
N HIS A 140 0.47 2.19 18.98
CA HIS A 140 0.40 2.96 17.73
C HIS A 140 1.78 3.35 17.17
N GLY A 141 2.89 3.02 17.85
CA GLY A 141 4.24 3.31 17.39
C GLY A 141 4.66 4.78 17.50
N LEU A 142 3.93 5.60 18.25
CA LEU A 142 4.23 7.03 18.41
C LEU A 142 5.41 7.29 19.36
N ILE A 143 5.59 6.42 20.36
CA ILE A 143 6.71 6.44 21.30
C ILE A 143 7.34 5.04 21.40
N ASP A 144 8.61 4.96 21.78
CA ASP A 144 9.32 3.70 22.02
C ASP A 144 8.61 2.81 23.06
N PRO A 145 8.70 1.47 22.90
CA PRO A 145 8.01 0.52 23.78
C PRO A 145 8.51 0.60 25.23
#